data_AF-A0A7R9DQ23-F1
#
_entry.id   AF-A0A7R9DQ23-F1
#
_cell.length_a   1.000
_cell.length_b   1.000
_cell.length_c   1.000
_cell.angle_alpha   90.00
_cell.angle_beta   90.00
_cell.angle_gamma   90.00
#
_symmetry.space_group_name_H-M   'P 1'
#
loop_
_entity.id
_entity.type
_entity.pdbx_description
1 polymer ?
#
loop_
_entity_poly.entity_id
_entity_poly.type
_entity_poly.pdbx_seq_one_letter_code
_entity_poly.pdbx_strand_id
1 'polypeptide(L)'
;MRGRIPTRKDIKNTLLGILQSSLFLTCNGAAFPLFICFLRNILGNFNVLTVSFVPALLSSYVAILLERPSRRGLLSLYVTNVASETLFRMASWRGLVKPLPYGEVIIFTTSIATLLFLYRSSHATNDSIYSLLRFVVGPFEEKGYAENREDLPPQDVSLRFDRRSSGVVKAALQIYKSLVQGVKNYGRHPACPHPFSCTFYTLQ
;
A
#
# COMPACT_ATOMS: atom_id res chain seq x y z
N MET A 1 -13.41 6.95 6.30
CA MET A 1 -14.30 7.09 5.12
C MET A 1 -15.59 7.76 5.57
N ARG A 2 -15.91 8.97 5.07
CA ARG A 2 -17.14 9.68 5.46
C ARG A 2 -18.34 8.95 4.85
N GLY A 3 -19.24 8.43 5.68
CA GLY A 3 -20.48 7.75 5.29
C GLY A 3 -21.48 8.69 4.61
N ARG A 4 -21.14 9.15 3.40
CA ARG A 4 -22.00 10.00 2.57
C ARG A 4 -23.02 9.10 1.88
N ILE A 5 -24.30 9.44 2.02
CA ILE A 5 -25.39 8.74 1.33
C ILE A 5 -25.19 8.96 -0.18
N PRO A 6 -25.13 7.89 -1.00
CA PRO A 6 -24.85 8.01 -2.42
C PRO A 6 -25.98 8.74 -3.15
N THR A 7 -25.65 9.69 -4.01
CA THR A 7 -26.64 10.36 -4.85
C THR A 7 -26.99 9.51 -6.07
N ARG A 8 -28.15 9.76 -6.71
CA ARG A 8 -28.56 9.06 -7.95
C ARG A 8 -27.50 9.13 -9.05
N LYS A 9 -26.73 10.22 -9.11
CA LYS A 9 -25.63 10.39 -10.06
C LYS A 9 -24.47 9.43 -9.76
N ASP A 10 -24.13 9.25 -8.48
CA ASP A 10 -23.06 8.34 -8.05
C ASP A 10 -23.41 6.88 -8.39
N ILE A 11 -24.67 6.50 -8.19
CA ILE A 11 -25.17 5.16 -8.55
C ILE A 11 -25.08 4.94 -10.07
N LYS A 12 -25.53 5.90 -10.87
CA LYS A 12 -25.43 5.82 -12.34
C LYS A 12 -23.97 5.67 -12.80
N ASN A 13 -23.07 6.47 -12.23
CA ASN A 13 -21.63 6.43 -12.56
C ASN A 13 -20.98 5.11 -12.15
N THR A 14 -21.42 4.54 -11.03
CA THR A 14 -20.96 3.23 -10.54
C THR A 14 -21.43 2.12 -11.48
N LEU A 15 -22.70 2.13 -11.87
CA LEU A 15 -23.26 1.15 -12.80
C LEU A 15 -22.56 1.21 -14.17
N LEU A 16 -22.34 2.41 -14.72
CA LEU A 16 -21.56 2.60 -15.94
C LEU A 16 -20.12 2.11 -15.78
N GLY A 17 -19.54 2.21 -14.58
CA GLY A 17 -18.21 1.66 -14.27
C GLY A 17 -18.15 0.16 -14.23
N ILE A 18 -19.18 -0.47 -13.66
CA ILE A 18 -19.32 -1.92 -13.67
C ILE A 18 -19.47 -2.41 -15.12
N LEU A 19 -20.36 -1.80 -15.91
CA LEU A 19 -20.54 -2.17 -17.32
C LEU A 19 -19.26 -1.99 -18.13
N GLN A 20 -18.54 -0.88 -17.94
CA GLN A 20 -17.27 -0.65 -18.63
C GLN A 20 -16.21 -1.70 -18.25
N SER A 21 -16.10 -2.09 -16.98
CA SER A 21 -15.16 -3.13 -16.57
C SER A 21 -15.57 -4.52 -17.03
N SER A 22 -16.88 -4.81 -17.07
CA SER A 22 -17.38 -6.05 -17.68
C SER A 22 -17.09 -6.10 -19.17
N LEU A 23 -17.20 -4.96 -19.87
CA LEU A 23 -16.84 -4.84 -21.27
C LEU A 23 -15.33 -5.01 -21.47
N PHE A 24 -14.49 -4.43 -20.61
CA PHE A 24 -13.05 -4.65 -20.59
C PHE A 24 -12.70 -6.13 -20.49
N LEU A 25 -13.25 -6.84 -19.49
CA LEU A 25 -12.93 -8.24 -19.25
C LEU A 25 -13.43 -9.14 -20.39
N THR A 26 -14.66 -8.89 -20.85
CA THR A 26 -15.25 -9.60 -22.00
C THR A 26 -14.43 -9.36 -23.27
N CYS A 27 -14.02 -8.12 -23.54
CA CYS A 27 -13.21 -7.77 -24.70
C CYS A 27 -11.85 -8.47 -24.64
N ASN A 28 -11.16 -8.49 -23.49
CA ASN A 28 -9.89 -9.20 -23.34
C ASN A 28 -10.02 -10.71 -23.61
N GLY A 29 -11.15 -11.32 -23.19
CA GLY A 29 -11.42 -12.73 -23.44
C GLY A 29 -11.78 -13.02 -24.90
N ALA A 30 -12.64 -12.20 -25.51
CA ALA A 30 -13.14 -12.40 -26.87
C ALA A 30 -12.12 -12.00 -27.94
N ALA A 31 -11.29 -10.97 -27.69
CA ALA A 31 -10.28 -10.54 -28.65
C ALA A 31 -9.13 -11.55 -28.78
N PHE A 32 -8.85 -12.37 -27.78
CA PHE A 32 -7.81 -13.40 -27.85
C PHE A 32 -8.04 -14.42 -28.99
N PRO A 33 -9.16 -15.17 -29.06
CA PRO A 33 -9.41 -16.09 -30.17
C PRO A 33 -9.56 -15.36 -31.51
N LEU A 34 -10.09 -14.13 -31.52
CA LEU A 34 -10.16 -13.31 -32.75
C LEU A 34 -8.77 -13.01 -33.29
N PHE A 35 -7.83 -12.57 -32.44
CA PHE A 35 -6.45 -12.30 -32.86
C PHE A 35 -5.69 -13.56 -33.23
N ILE A 36 -5.96 -14.70 -32.59
CA ILE A 36 -5.40 -16.01 -33.02
C ILE A 36 -5.83 -16.32 -34.46
N CYS A 37 -7.13 -16.24 -34.74
CA CYS A 37 -7.66 -16.52 -36.08
C CYS A 37 -7.13 -15.54 -37.12
N PHE A 38 -7.06 -14.26 -36.77
CA PHE A 38 -6.51 -13.21 -37.63
C PHE A 38 -5.03 -13.45 -37.96
N LEU A 39 -4.20 -13.71 -36.95
CA LEU A 39 -2.77 -14.00 -37.15
C LEU A 39 -2.55 -15.29 -37.93
N ARG A 40 -3.38 -16.32 -37.69
CA ARG A 40 -3.35 -17.56 -38.46
C ARG A 40 -3.65 -17.30 -39.95
N ASN A 41 -4.64 -16.47 -40.25
CA ASN A 41 -4.99 -16.15 -41.63
C ASN A 41 -3.87 -15.40 -42.37
N ILE A 42 -3.10 -14.57 -41.68
CA ILE A 42 -1.99 -13.80 -42.27
C ILE A 42 -0.72 -14.63 -42.39
N LEU A 43 -0.33 -15.36 -41.35
CA LEU A 43 0.97 -16.02 -41.26
C LEU A 43 0.95 -17.48 -41.76
N GLY A 44 -0.22 -18.09 -41.87
CA GLY A 44 -0.41 -19.47 -42.35
C GLY A 44 0.14 -20.58 -41.44
N ASN A 45 0.97 -20.25 -40.45
CA ASN A 45 1.71 -21.19 -39.61
C ASN A 45 1.47 -20.99 -38.11
N PHE A 46 1.64 -22.07 -37.35
CA PHE A 46 1.60 -22.07 -35.90
C PHE A 46 3.01 -22.01 -35.31
N ASN A 47 3.29 -20.97 -34.54
CA ASN A 47 4.46 -20.85 -33.69
C ASN A 47 3.99 -20.52 -32.27
N VAL A 48 4.77 -20.85 -31.25
CA VAL A 48 4.43 -20.56 -29.84
C VAL A 48 4.15 -19.07 -29.63
N LEU A 49 4.88 -18.21 -30.34
CA LEU A 49 4.66 -16.76 -30.31
C LEU A 49 3.33 -16.35 -30.95
N THR A 50 2.94 -16.96 -32.06
CA THR A 50 1.73 -16.58 -32.82
C THR A 50 0.46 -17.22 -32.27
N VAL A 51 0.58 -18.33 -31.53
CA VAL A 51 -0.54 -19.01 -30.87
C VAL A 51 -0.88 -18.42 -29.50
N SER A 52 0.13 -17.96 -28.76
CA SER A 52 -0.08 -17.49 -27.38
C SER A 52 0.36 -16.05 -27.17
N PHE A 53 1.65 -15.73 -27.37
CA PHE A 53 2.20 -14.45 -26.91
C PHE A 53 1.62 -13.23 -27.64
N VAL A 54 1.70 -13.21 -28.98
CA VAL A 54 1.25 -12.07 -29.80
C VAL A 54 -0.25 -11.85 -29.71
N PRO A 55 -1.13 -12.87 -29.85
CA PRO A 55 -2.57 -12.67 -29.68
C PRO A 55 -2.95 -12.19 -28.27
N ALA A 56 -2.29 -12.72 -27.22
CA ALA A 56 -2.55 -12.28 -25.85
C ALA A 56 -2.16 -10.81 -25.66
N LEU A 57 -0.99 -10.40 -26.19
CA LEU A 57 -0.52 -9.02 -26.11
C LEU A 57 -1.46 -8.05 -26.84
N LEU A 58 -1.88 -8.39 -28.06
CA LEU A 58 -2.83 -7.57 -28.83
C LEU A 58 -4.20 -7.50 -28.15
N SER A 59 -4.70 -8.62 -27.64
CA SER A 59 -5.96 -8.68 -26.91
C SER A 59 -5.95 -7.78 -25.68
N SER A 60 -4.92 -7.89 -24.85
CA SER A 60 -4.77 -7.08 -23.65
C SER A 60 -4.52 -5.60 -23.97
N TYR A 61 -3.84 -5.28 -25.06
CA TYR A 61 -3.67 -3.91 -25.53
C TYR A 61 -4.99 -3.27 -25.98
N VAL A 62 -5.82 -3.99 -26.74
CA VAL A 62 -7.15 -3.46 -27.11
C VAL A 62 -8.04 -3.32 -25.89
N ALA A 63 -8.04 -4.31 -25.00
CA ALA A 63 -8.83 -4.27 -23.78
C ALA A 63 -8.45 -3.06 -22.90
N ILE A 64 -7.16 -2.82 -22.65
CA ILE A 64 -6.73 -1.74 -21.74
C ILE A 64 -7.13 -0.34 -22.23
N LEU A 65 -7.26 -0.15 -23.55
CA LEU A 65 -7.73 1.11 -24.13
C LEU A 65 -9.21 1.40 -23.78
N LEU A 66 -10.03 0.37 -23.60
CA LEU A 66 -11.44 0.51 -23.21
C LEU A 66 -11.63 0.85 -21.72
N GLU A 67 -10.67 0.48 -20.87
CA GLU A 67 -10.75 0.72 -19.43
C GLU A 67 -10.33 2.15 -19.05
N ARG A 68 -10.86 2.66 -17.93
CA ARG A 68 -10.58 4.03 -17.46
C ARG A 68 -9.12 4.20 -17.07
N PRO A 69 -8.44 5.30 -17.45
CA PRO A 69 -7.02 5.51 -17.17
C PRO A 69 -6.67 5.46 -15.67
N SER A 70 -7.57 5.92 -14.80
CA SER A 70 -7.38 5.88 -13.34
C SER A 70 -7.30 4.46 -12.75
N ARG A 71 -7.86 3.45 -13.42
CA ARG A 71 -7.88 2.06 -12.94
C ARG A 71 -6.79 1.18 -13.56
N ARG A 72 -6.20 1.60 -14.68
CA ARG A 72 -5.20 0.82 -15.43
C ARG A 72 -3.99 0.43 -14.57
N GLY A 73 -3.49 1.37 -13.75
CA GLY A 73 -2.35 1.11 -12.87
C GLY A 73 -2.63 0.03 -11.82
N LEU A 74 -3.76 0.15 -11.11
CA LEU A 74 -4.15 -0.82 -10.08
C LEU A 74 -4.45 -2.19 -10.67
N LEU A 75 -5.12 -2.23 -11.83
CA LEU A 75 -5.42 -3.49 -12.53
C LEU A 75 -4.14 -4.17 -13.01
N SER A 76 -3.21 -3.40 -13.58
CA SER A 76 -1.89 -3.91 -13.99
C SER A 76 -1.16 -4.53 -12.81
N LEU A 77 -1.05 -3.83 -11.67
CA LEU A 77 -0.42 -4.37 -10.45
C LEU A 77 -1.07 -5.68 -9.99
N TYR A 78 -2.40 -5.74 -10.00
CA TYR A 78 -3.13 -6.96 -9.65
C TYR A 78 -2.82 -8.12 -10.61
N VAL A 79 -2.92 -7.89 -11.92
CA VAL A 79 -2.68 -8.93 -12.93
C VAL A 79 -1.22 -9.39 -12.94
N THR A 80 -0.26 -8.48 -12.74
CA THR A 80 1.16 -8.84 -12.61
C THR A 80 1.40 -9.77 -11.41
N ASN A 81 0.72 -9.55 -10.29
CA ASN A 81 0.81 -10.43 -9.12
C ASN A 81 0.22 -11.83 -9.41
N VAL A 82 -0.96 -11.88 -10.05
CA VAL A 82 -1.56 -13.17 -10.46
C VAL A 82 -0.68 -13.88 -11.50
N ALA A 83 -0.07 -13.13 -12.42
CA ALA A 83 0.81 -13.67 -13.44
C ALA A 83 2.10 -14.24 -12.86
N SER A 84 2.73 -13.57 -11.89
CA SER A 84 3.93 -14.08 -11.21
C SER A 84 3.64 -15.35 -10.42
N GLU A 85 2.50 -15.41 -9.73
CA GLU A 85 2.05 -16.62 -9.04
C GLU A 85 1.80 -17.78 -10.02
N THR A 86 1.11 -17.51 -11.13
CA THR A 86 0.83 -18.51 -12.16
C THR A 86 2.13 -19.02 -12.78
N LEU A 87 3.08 -18.13 -13.06
CA LEU A 87 4.40 -18.49 -13.59
C LEU A 87 5.17 -19.37 -12.60
N PHE A 88 5.15 -19.04 -11.31
CA PHE A 88 5.77 -19.85 -10.26
C PHE A 88 5.13 -21.25 -10.16
N ARG A 89 3.80 -21.33 -10.16
CA ARG A 89 3.06 -22.62 -10.14
C ARG A 89 3.38 -23.46 -11.37
N MET A 90 3.44 -22.86 -12.55
CA MET A 90 3.84 -23.55 -13.78
C MET A 90 5.30 -24.04 -13.71
N ALA A 91 6.21 -23.22 -13.21
CA ALA A 91 7.62 -23.59 -13.04
C ALA A 91 7.81 -24.72 -12.02
N SER A 92 7.05 -24.69 -10.92
CA SER A 92 7.04 -25.74 -9.91
C SER A 92 6.48 -27.05 -10.44
N TRP A 93 5.40 -27.01 -11.23
CA TRP A 93 4.82 -28.20 -11.86
C TRP A 93 5.79 -28.86 -12.84
N ARG A 94 6.61 -28.07 -13.54
CA ARG A 94 7.67 -28.57 -14.45
C ARG A 94 8.95 -29.00 -13.73
N GLY A 95 9.02 -28.89 -12.41
CA GLY A 95 10.21 -29.24 -11.62
C GLY A 95 11.39 -28.27 -11.77
N LEU A 96 11.19 -27.09 -12.37
CA LEU A 96 12.24 -26.08 -12.54
C LEU A 96 12.57 -25.36 -11.23
N VAL A 97 11.57 -25.21 -10.36
CA VAL A 97 11.69 -24.55 -9.05
C VAL A 97 11.06 -25.44 -8.00
N LYS A 98 11.75 -25.63 -6.87
CA LYS A 98 11.19 -26.34 -5.72
C LYS A 98 10.52 -25.32 -4.78
N PRO A 99 9.27 -25.54 -4.35
CA PRO A 99 8.62 -24.64 -3.42
C PRO A 99 9.35 -24.67 -2.07
N LEU A 100 9.69 -23.48 -1.56
CA LEU A 100 10.33 -23.32 -0.26
C LEU A 100 9.26 -23.33 0.84
N PRO A 101 9.51 -23.99 1.99
CA PRO A 101 8.62 -23.88 3.14
C PRO A 101 8.57 -22.41 3.60
N TYR A 102 7.35 -21.91 3.87
CA TYR A 102 7.11 -20.52 4.28
C TYR A 102 7.60 -19.44 3.29
N GLY A 103 7.73 -19.77 1.99
CA GLY A 103 8.19 -18.82 0.98
C GLY A 103 7.37 -17.53 0.89
N GLU A 104 6.05 -17.63 1.11
CA GLU A 104 5.15 -16.46 1.18
C GLU A 104 5.55 -15.48 2.31
N VAL A 105 5.95 -16.01 3.47
CA VAL A 105 6.37 -15.21 4.63
C VAL A 105 7.70 -14.52 4.32
N ILE A 106 8.62 -15.23 3.68
CA ILE A 106 9.91 -14.66 3.28
C ILE A 106 9.69 -13.51 2.30
N ILE A 107 8.90 -13.72 1.23
CA ILE A 107 8.62 -12.68 0.23
C ILE A 107 7.93 -11.47 0.88
N PHE A 108 6.96 -11.71 1.77
CA PHE A 108 6.26 -10.64 2.47
C PHE A 108 7.21 -9.84 3.38
N THR A 109 7.99 -10.54 4.21
CA THR A 109 8.90 -9.91 5.16
C THR A 109 10.02 -9.14 4.45
N THR A 110 10.62 -9.69 3.39
CA THR A 110 11.63 -8.98 2.60
C THR A 110 11.04 -7.76 1.89
N SER A 111 9.82 -7.87 1.35
CA SER A 111 9.15 -6.75 0.68
C SER A 111 8.84 -5.61 1.65
N ILE A 112 8.29 -5.93 2.82
CA ILE A 112 7.99 -4.92 3.86
C ILE A 112 9.29 -4.31 4.42
N ALA A 113 10.31 -5.13 4.70
CA ALA A 113 11.59 -4.64 5.17
C ALA A 113 12.23 -3.68 4.15
N THR A 114 12.18 -4.03 2.86
CA THR A 114 12.68 -3.17 1.78
C THR A 114 11.87 -1.88 1.68
N LEU A 115 10.54 -1.96 1.75
CA LEU A 115 9.67 -0.79 1.70
C LEU A 115 9.94 0.18 2.85
N LEU A 116 10.07 -0.34 4.08
CA LEU A 116 10.38 0.46 5.27
C LEU A 116 11.80 1.03 5.21
N PHE A 117 12.78 0.27 4.69
CA PHE A 117 14.13 0.77 4.47
C PHE A 117 14.16 1.93 3.48
N LEU A 118 13.46 1.79 2.34
CA LEU A 118 13.33 2.87 1.35
C LEU A 118 12.58 4.08 1.93
N TYR A 119 11.53 3.85 2.72
CA TYR A 119 10.81 4.92 3.42
C TYR A 119 11.72 5.73 4.34
N ARG A 120 12.62 5.06 5.09
CA ARG A 120 13.61 5.74 5.95
C ARG A 120 14.73 6.44 5.17
N SER A 121 15.02 6.01 3.95
CA SER A 121 16.12 6.56 3.13
C SER A 121 15.69 7.69 2.18
N SER A 122 14.41 7.74 1.80
CA SER A 122 13.90 8.59 0.72
C SER A 122 13.40 9.96 1.21
N HIS A 123 13.58 11.00 0.38
CA HIS A 123 13.05 12.37 0.58
C HIS A 123 11.71 12.63 -0.13
N ALA A 124 11.04 11.59 -0.65
CA ALA A 124 9.82 11.74 -1.45
C ALA A 124 8.59 12.07 -0.58
N THR A 125 8.38 13.34 -0.27
CA THR A 125 7.34 13.83 0.66
C THR A 125 5.94 13.99 0.04
N ASN A 126 5.78 13.85 -1.28
CA ASN A 126 4.54 14.26 -1.96
C ASN A 126 3.66 13.11 -2.50
N ASP A 127 4.06 11.85 -2.31
CA ASP A 127 3.29 10.71 -2.83
C ASP A 127 2.22 10.22 -1.84
N SER A 128 1.04 9.85 -2.38
CA SER A 128 -0.08 9.32 -1.60
C SER A 128 0.27 8.06 -0.80
N ILE A 129 1.21 7.26 -1.31
CA ILE A 129 1.75 6.06 -0.64
C ILE A 129 2.52 6.45 0.62
N TYR A 130 3.32 7.52 0.58
CA TYR A 130 4.06 8.00 1.77
C TYR A 130 3.11 8.52 2.85
N SER A 131 2.01 9.15 2.47
CA SER A 131 0.97 9.58 3.42
C SER A 131 0.30 8.39 4.12
N LEU A 132 -0.01 7.32 3.39
CA LEU A 132 -0.53 6.07 3.96
C LEU A 132 0.51 5.37 4.85
N LEU A 133 1.76 5.28 4.40
CA LEU A 133 2.84 4.70 5.20
C LEU A 133 3.06 5.51 6.49
N ARG A 134 3.06 6.84 6.41
CA ARG A 134 3.14 7.72 7.58
C ARG A 134 1.98 7.51 8.56
N PHE A 135 0.78 7.26 8.05
CA PHE A 135 -0.38 6.96 8.89
C PHE A 135 -0.22 5.61 9.62
N VAL A 136 0.30 4.58 8.94
CA VAL A 136 0.42 3.23 9.51
C VAL A 136 1.64 3.07 10.42
N VAL A 137 2.79 3.59 9.99
CA VAL A 137 4.09 3.45 10.67
C VAL A 137 4.29 4.53 11.73
N GLY A 138 3.71 5.72 11.51
CA GLY A 138 3.81 6.87 12.40
C GLY A 138 4.87 7.89 11.96
N PRO A 139 4.77 9.13 12.46
CA PRO A 139 5.61 10.25 12.03
C PRO A 139 7.08 10.15 12.51
N PHE A 140 7.38 9.25 13.44
CA PHE A 140 8.70 9.16 14.07
C PHE A 140 9.72 8.37 13.25
N GLU A 141 9.27 7.60 12.25
CA GLU A 141 10.16 6.84 11.36
C GLU A 141 10.54 7.60 10.08
N GLU A 142 10.00 8.81 9.89
CA GLU A 142 10.30 9.66 8.74
C GLU A 142 11.75 10.19 8.79
N LYS A 143 12.43 10.17 7.65
CA LYS A 143 13.79 10.72 7.51
C LYS A 143 13.76 12.22 7.84
N GLY A 144 14.57 12.63 8.80
CA GLY A 144 14.65 14.02 9.27
C GLY A 144 13.81 14.34 10.50
N TYR A 145 13.07 13.38 11.09
CA TYR A 145 12.45 13.61 12.41
C TYR A 145 13.50 13.88 13.51
N ALA A 146 14.64 13.17 13.46
CA ALA A 146 15.75 13.36 14.38
C ALA A 146 16.50 14.69 14.14
N GLU A 147 16.66 15.08 12.87
CA GLU A 147 17.41 16.28 12.44
C GLU A 147 16.61 17.57 12.72
N ASN A 148 15.30 17.60 12.40
CA ASN A 148 14.42 18.74 12.71
C ASN A 148 14.24 18.98 14.23
N ARG A 149 14.67 18.05 15.10
CA ARG A 149 14.53 18.19 16.56
C ARG A 149 15.69 18.95 17.20
N GLU A 150 16.89 18.95 16.62
CA GLU A 150 17.99 19.78 17.15
C GLU A 150 17.60 21.27 17.14
N ASP A 151 16.66 21.66 16.29
CA ASP A 151 16.11 23.02 16.18
C ASP A 151 14.87 23.30 17.05
N LEU A 152 14.29 22.30 17.76
CA LEU A 152 13.07 22.46 18.54
C LEU A 152 13.35 22.48 20.05
N PRO A 153 13.03 23.58 20.77
CA PRO A 153 13.20 23.64 22.22
C PRO A 153 12.32 22.59 22.91
N PRO A 154 12.71 22.08 24.10
CA PRO A 154 11.91 21.12 24.85
C PRO A 154 10.50 21.68 25.06
N GLN A 155 9.50 21.03 24.44
CA GLN A 155 8.09 21.40 24.63
C GLN A 155 7.65 21.03 26.04
N ASP A 156 7.78 21.98 26.96
CA ASP A 156 6.97 22.02 28.17
C ASP A 156 5.51 22.21 27.74
N VAL A 157 4.74 21.12 27.76
CA VAL A 157 3.29 21.18 27.62
C VAL A 157 2.73 21.83 28.89
N SER A 158 2.74 23.17 28.92
CA SER A 158 2.01 23.94 29.92
C SER A 158 0.52 23.85 29.61
N LEU A 159 -0.16 22.87 30.19
CA LEU A 159 -1.63 22.84 30.22
C LEU A 159 -2.11 24.16 30.84
N ARG A 160 -2.73 25.03 30.04
CA ARG A 160 -3.41 26.24 30.53
C ARG A 160 -4.62 25.78 31.34
N PHE A 161 -4.47 25.81 32.67
CA PHE A 161 -5.55 25.44 33.58
C PHE A 161 -6.56 26.57 33.68
N ASP A 162 -7.82 26.23 33.40
CA ASP A 162 -8.94 27.11 33.64
C ASP A 162 -9.15 27.29 35.16
N ARG A 163 -9.41 28.53 35.57
CA ARG A 163 -9.24 29.02 36.96
C ARG A 163 -10.26 28.46 37.96
N ARG A 164 -11.16 27.58 37.51
CA ARG A 164 -12.41 27.18 38.19
C ARG A 164 -12.52 25.68 38.57
N SER A 165 -11.41 24.93 38.54
CA SER A 165 -11.40 23.49 38.83
C SER A 165 -11.18 23.17 40.32
N SER A 166 -11.99 22.25 40.86
CA SER A 166 -11.99 21.76 42.24
C SER A 166 -10.68 21.03 42.60
N GLY A 167 -10.29 21.09 43.88
CA GLY A 167 -8.98 20.59 44.35
C GLY A 167 -8.69 19.11 44.03
N VAL A 168 -9.73 18.27 43.99
CA VAL A 168 -9.63 16.83 43.67
C VAL A 168 -9.24 16.60 42.22
N VAL A 169 -9.80 17.38 41.28
CA VAL A 169 -9.49 17.28 39.85
C VAL A 169 -8.06 17.74 39.58
N LYS A 170 -7.58 18.78 40.29
CA LYS A 170 -6.19 19.24 40.22
C LYS A 170 -5.21 18.17 40.73
N ALA A 171 -5.52 17.52 41.85
CA ALA A 171 -4.70 16.45 42.40
C ALA A 171 -4.62 15.23 41.47
N ALA A 172 -5.77 14.80 40.90
CA ALA A 172 -5.81 13.70 39.94
C ALA A 172 -5.01 14.01 38.66
N LEU A 173 -5.09 15.25 38.15
CA LEU A 173 -4.29 15.71 37.00
C LEU A 173 -2.79 15.78 37.30
N GLN A 174 -2.40 16.16 38.52
CA GLN A 174 -1.00 16.14 38.94
C GLN A 174 -0.44 14.72 38.99
N ILE A 175 -1.17 13.77 39.58
CA ILE A 175 -0.78 12.35 39.64
C ILE A 175 -0.63 11.78 38.22
N TYR A 176 -1.60 12.06 37.34
CA TYR A 176 -1.53 11.66 35.93
C TYR A 176 -0.28 12.23 35.24
N LYS A 177 0.05 13.51 35.47
CA LYS A 177 1.26 14.15 34.93
C LYS A 177 2.53 13.46 35.43
N SER A 178 2.62 13.18 36.72
CA SER A 178 3.77 12.48 37.33
C SER A 178 3.96 11.09 36.74
N LEU A 179 2.87 10.35 36.54
CA LEU A 179 2.90 8.99 35.99
C LEU A 179 3.34 9.00 34.53
N VAL A 180 2.79 9.89 33.70
CA VAL A 180 3.20 10.07 32.30
C VAL A 180 4.67 10.49 32.20
N GLN A 181 5.14 11.36 33.07
CA GLN A 181 6.53 11.82 33.08
C GLN A 181 7.50 10.71 33.51
N GLY A 182 7.11 9.85 34.46
CA GLY A 182 7.84 8.64 34.81
C GLY A 182 7.94 7.65 33.65
N VAL A 183 6.83 7.41 32.94
CA VAL A 183 6.81 6.52 31.77
C VAL A 183 7.68 7.08 30.64
N LYS A 184 7.66 8.40 30.40
CA LYS A 184 8.50 9.05 29.37
C LYS A 184 10.01 8.91 29.60
N ASN A 185 10.43 8.83 30.87
CA ASN A 185 11.84 8.76 31.27
C ASN A 185 12.40 7.34 31.35
N TYR A 186 11.61 6.32 30.99
CA TYR A 186 12.08 4.94 30.93
C TYR A 186 13.11 4.73 29.80
N GLY A 187 13.79 3.58 29.81
CA GLY A 187 14.85 3.27 28.84
C GLY A 187 14.43 3.37 27.37
N ARG A 188 15.38 3.78 26.52
CA ARG A 188 15.24 3.83 25.06
C ARG A 188 16.22 2.85 24.41
N HIS A 189 15.75 2.09 23.43
CA HIS A 189 16.62 1.27 22.60
C HIS A 189 17.33 2.15 21.54
N PRO A 190 18.65 1.96 21.27
CA PRO A 190 19.42 2.81 20.37
C PRO A 190 18.93 2.81 18.92
N ALA A 191 18.25 1.75 18.47
CA ALA A 191 17.68 1.65 17.12
C ALA A 191 16.38 2.45 16.92
N CYS A 192 15.76 2.94 18.00
CA CYS A 192 14.47 3.60 17.95
C CYS A 192 14.62 5.13 17.77
N PRO A 193 13.99 5.72 16.74
CA PRO A 193 14.11 7.15 16.44
C PRO A 193 13.21 8.05 17.31
N HIS A 194 12.29 7.47 18.10
CA HIS A 194 11.32 8.24 18.90
C HIS A 194 11.98 8.98 20.08
N PRO A 195 11.39 10.12 20.50
CA PRO A 195 12.01 11.04 21.46
C PRO A 195 11.85 10.62 22.93
N PHE A 196 10.79 9.88 23.26
CA PHE A 196 10.48 9.40 24.61
C PHE A 196 10.86 7.92 24.76
N SER A 197 10.64 7.33 25.94
CA SER A 197 10.86 5.90 26.17
C SER A 197 10.12 4.99 25.16
N CYS A 198 10.66 3.79 24.92
CA CYS A 198 10.00 2.81 24.04
C CYS A 198 8.62 2.41 24.57
N THR A 199 8.47 2.35 25.89
CA THR A 199 7.19 2.04 26.56
C THR A 199 6.16 3.14 26.33
N PHE A 200 6.58 4.41 26.33
CA PHE A 200 5.67 5.52 26.03
C PHE A 200 5.21 5.47 24.57
N TYR A 201 6.11 5.11 23.65
CA TYR A 201 5.79 4.99 22.22
C TYR A 201 4.76 3.89 21.93
N THR A 202 4.87 2.72 22.57
CA THR A 202 3.92 1.61 22.36
C THR A 202 2.53 1.85 22.95
N LEU A 203 2.40 2.81 23.87
CA LEU A 203 1.14 3.12 24.56
C LEU A 203 0.33 4.24 23.87
N GLN A 204 0.87 4.86 22.83
CA GLN A 204 0.28 5.97 22.08
C GLN A 204 -0.51 5.46 20.86
#